data_AF-A0A2V7U3J1-F1
#
_entry.id   AF-A0A2V7U3J1-F1
#
_cell.length_a   1.000
_cell.length_b   1.000
_cell.length_c   1.000
_cell.angle_alpha   90.00
_cell.angle_beta   90.00
_cell.angle_gamma   90.00
#
_symmetry.space_group_name_H-M   'P 1'
#
loop_
_entity.id
_entity.type
_entity.pdbx_description
1 polymer ?
#
loop_
_entity_poly.entity_id
_entity_poly.type
_entity_poly.pdbx_seq_one_letter_code
_entity_poly.pdbx_strand_id
1 'polypeptide(L)'
;MVTVKRGSSRRIAYFADGRTEPHASFKRAVGYRDRILKEVPAFNKLKRRYERNTTGEIGVARCIERTRAGNLFERYVATWPTASGGRAKRGFSITKYGERRARRLAVQARRRGVEEMLRGRAQA
;
A
#
# COMPACT_ATOMS: atom_id res chain seq x y z
N MET A 1 -3.41 10.43 24.07
CA MET A 1 -2.77 11.09 22.90
C MET A 1 -3.31 10.47 21.61
N VAL A 2 -3.62 11.29 20.59
CA VAL A 2 -4.03 10.81 19.25
C VAL A 2 -3.05 11.34 18.22
N THR A 3 -2.50 10.44 17.39
CA THR A 3 -1.63 10.81 16.27
C THR A 3 -2.20 10.27 14.96
N VAL A 4 -2.41 11.14 13.98
CA VAL A 4 -2.82 10.77 12.63
C VAL A 4 -1.76 11.25 11.64
N LYS A 5 -1.17 10.32 10.89
CA LYS A 5 -0.20 10.60 9.83
C LYS A 5 -0.74 10.15 8.47
N ARG A 6 -0.76 11.06 7.50
CA ARG A 6 -1.16 10.80 6.10
C ARG A 6 -0.20 11.55 5.18
N GLY A 7 0.69 10.83 4.48
CA GLY A 7 1.72 11.45 3.65
C GLY A 7 2.64 12.37 4.47
N SER A 8 2.72 13.64 4.06
CA SER A 8 3.45 14.71 4.74
C SER A 8 2.68 15.33 5.92
N SER A 9 1.36 15.17 5.99
CA SER A 9 0.54 15.74 7.05
C SER A 9 0.58 14.88 8.31
N ARG A 10 1.08 15.46 9.41
CA ARG A 10 1.10 14.86 10.75
C ARG A 10 0.29 15.73 11.70
N ARG A 11 -0.76 15.17 12.29
CA ARG A 11 -1.55 15.84 13.33
C ARG A 11 -1.39 15.07 14.64
N ILE A 12 -1.08 15.80 15.71
CA ILE A 12 -0.90 15.25 17.06
C ILE A 12 -1.77 16.08 18.00
N ALA A 13 -2.57 15.41 18.82
CA ALA A 13 -3.31 16.06 19.91
C ALA A 13 -3.16 15.25 21.19
N TYR A 14 -3.01 15.99 22.30
CA TYR A 14 -2.91 15.44 23.64
C TYR A 14 -4.24 15.67 24.36
N PHE A 15 -4.70 14.64 25.05
CA PHE A 15 -5.92 14.67 25.86
C PHE A 15 -5.47 14.18 27.23
N ALA A 16 -5.49 15.07 28.21
CA ALA A 16 -5.16 14.73 29.59
C ALA A 16 -6.40 14.20 30.32
N ASP A 17 -6.19 13.29 31.25
CA ASP A 17 -7.19 12.93 32.25
C ASP A 17 -7.22 14.00 33.33
N GLY A 18 -8.36 14.66 33.51
CA GLY A 18 -8.60 15.50 34.66
C GLY A 18 -8.95 14.65 35.88
N ARG A 19 -8.72 15.14 37.10
CA ARG A 19 -9.05 14.44 38.36
C ARG A 19 -10.53 14.04 38.49
N THR A 20 -11.41 14.64 37.69
CA THR A 20 -12.86 14.62 37.89
C THR A 20 -13.60 13.55 37.06
N GLU A 21 -13.06 13.09 35.92
CA GLU A 21 -13.82 12.26 34.97
C GLU A 21 -12.92 11.21 34.27
N PRO A 22 -12.80 9.97 34.82
CA PRO A 22 -11.87 8.93 34.36
C PRO A 22 -12.05 8.44 32.92
N HIS A 23 -13.10 8.87 32.21
CA HIS A 23 -13.41 8.45 30.83
C HIS A 23 -13.64 9.59 29.84
N ALA A 24 -13.66 10.85 30.30
CA ALA A 24 -13.95 11.99 29.44
C ALA A 24 -12.82 12.25 28.41
N SER A 25 -11.57 11.97 28.77
CA SER A 25 -10.43 12.10 27.86
C SER A 25 -10.51 11.12 26.69
N PHE A 26 -10.96 9.89 26.94
CA PHE A 26 -11.08 8.84 25.94
C PHE A 26 -12.17 9.20 24.91
N LYS A 27 -13.34 9.65 25.38
CA LYS A 27 -14.42 10.11 24.49
C LYS A 27 -13.98 11.28 23.60
N ARG A 28 -13.25 12.24 24.17
CA ARG A 28 -12.66 13.37 23.41
C ARG A 28 -11.61 12.90 22.40
N ALA A 29 -10.76 11.96 22.78
CA ALA A 29 -9.75 11.39 21.89
C ALA A 29 -10.40 10.63 20.71
N VAL A 30 -11.43 9.83 20.96
CA VAL A 30 -12.20 9.12 19.92
C VAL A 30 -12.89 10.12 18.98
N GLY A 31 -13.62 11.09 19.53
CA GLY A 31 -14.31 12.11 18.73
C GLY A 31 -13.33 12.92 17.86
N TYR A 32 -12.18 13.31 18.41
CA TYR A 32 -11.12 13.99 17.65
C TYR A 32 -10.55 13.09 16.56
N ARG A 33 -10.25 11.82 16.86
CA ARG A 33 -9.76 10.85 15.87
C ARG A 33 -10.72 10.74 14.70
N ASP A 34 -12.00 10.54 14.99
CA ASP A 34 -13.02 10.29 13.97
C ASP A 34 -13.28 11.53 13.11
N ARG A 35 -13.23 12.75 13.70
CA ARG A 35 -13.25 14.02 12.95
C ARG A 35 -12.05 14.14 12.01
N ILE A 36 -10.84 13.93 12.53
CA ILE A 36 -9.62 14.04 11.72
C ILE A 36 -9.60 13.01 10.59
N LEU A 37 -10.09 11.79 10.82
CA LEU A 37 -10.17 10.76 9.79
C LEU A 37 -11.10 11.13 8.61
N LYS A 38 -12.09 12.00 8.83
CA LYS A 38 -12.94 12.54 7.75
C LYS A 38 -12.26 13.64 6.95
N GLU A 39 -11.44 14.48 7.60
CA GLU A 39 -10.75 15.60 6.95
C GLU A 39 -9.51 15.17 6.14
N VAL A 40 -8.84 14.10 6.57
CA VAL A 40 -7.60 13.65 5.92
C VAL A 40 -7.91 12.60 4.84
N PRO A 41 -7.20 12.62 3.71
CA PRO A 41 -7.39 11.62 2.66
C PRO A 41 -7.08 10.21 3.20
N ALA A 42 -7.80 9.22 2.66
CA ALA A 42 -7.59 7.83 2.99
C ALA A 42 -6.11 7.43 2.84
N PHE A 43 -5.60 6.64 3.80
CA PHE A 43 -4.20 6.25 3.80
C PHE A 43 -3.84 5.51 2.51
N ASN A 44 -2.88 6.07 1.77
CA ASN A 44 -2.39 5.48 0.53
C ASN A 44 -1.16 4.61 0.82
N LYS A 45 -1.32 3.29 0.72
CA LYS A 45 -0.23 2.30 0.88
C LYS A 45 0.73 2.28 -0.33
N LEU A 46 0.51 3.11 -1.35
CA LEU A 46 1.39 3.20 -2.52
C LEU A 46 2.68 3.93 -2.17
N LYS A 47 3.80 3.20 -2.23
CA LYS A 47 5.13 3.81 -2.18
C LYS A 47 5.37 4.61 -3.47
N ARG A 48 5.89 5.83 -3.31
CA ARG A 48 6.29 6.74 -4.41
C ARG A 48 7.76 6.61 -4.83
N ARG A 49 8.62 6.06 -3.96
CA ARG A 49 10.02 5.73 -4.26
C ARG A 49 10.41 4.43 -3.57
N TYR A 50 11.29 3.66 -4.21
CA TYR A 50 12.00 2.55 -3.57
C TYR A 50 13.40 2.46 -4.18
N GLU A 51 14.42 2.76 -3.39
CA GLU A 51 15.82 2.89 -3.85
C GLU A 51 16.38 1.58 -4.41
N ARG A 52 16.00 0.45 -3.81
CA ARG A 52 16.41 -0.89 -4.27
C ARG A 52 15.62 -1.39 -5.49
N ASN A 53 14.75 -0.56 -6.08
CA ASN A 53 13.99 -0.97 -7.25
C ASN A 53 14.83 -0.81 -8.51
N THR A 54 15.25 -1.93 -9.08
CA THR A 54 16.01 -1.96 -10.34
C THR A 54 15.14 -1.84 -11.59
N THR A 55 13.80 -1.99 -11.47
CA THR A 55 12.91 -2.05 -12.64
C THR A 55 12.43 -0.69 -13.13
N GLY A 56 12.61 0.36 -12.32
CA GLY A 56 12.07 1.72 -12.52
C GLY A 56 10.59 1.87 -12.17
N GLU A 57 9.86 0.77 -11.96
CA GLU A 57 8.40 0.77 -11.73
C GLU A 57 8.07 0.24 -10.34
N ILE A 58 7.55 1.09 -9.45
CA ILE A 58 7.42 0.74 -8.04
C ILE A 58 6.34 -0.32 -7.84
N GLY A 59 6.73 -1.39 -7.14
CA GLY A 59 5.89 -2.56 -6.93
C GLY A 59 6.04 -3.60 -8.04
N VAL A 60 6.96 -3.40 -9.00
CA VAL A 60 7.40 -4.40 -9.96
C VAL A 60 8.84 -4.79 -9.61
N ALA A 61 9.10 -6.10 -9.46
CA ALA A 61 10.43 -6.62 -9.18
C ALA A 61 10.73 -7.86 -10.02
N ARG A 62 12.00 -8.05 -10.38
CA ARG A 62 12.51 -9.32 -10.90
C ARG A 62 12.79 -10.23 -9.70
N CYS A 63 12.19 -11.41 -9.68
CA CYS A 63 12.33 -12.39 -8.62
C CYS A 63 12.95 -13.66 -9.21
N ILE A 64 14.01 -14.14 -8.57
CA ILE A 64 14.65 -15.42 -8.85
C ILE A 64 14.22 -16.34 -7.72
N GLU A 65 13.49 -17.41 -8.04
CA GLU A 65 12.95 -18.36 -7.08
C GLU A 65 13.42 -19.77 -7.44
N ARG A 66 13.54 -20.64 -6.44
CA ARG A 66 13.77 -22.08 -6.66
C ARG A 66 12.44 -22.81 -6.62
N THR A 67 12.22 -23.64 -7.63
CA THR A 67 11.13 -24.62 -7.62
C THR A 67 11.38 -25.68 -6.55
N ARG A 68 10.34 -26.45 -6.20
CA ARG A 68 10.44 -27.56 -5.24
C ARG A 68 11.43 -28.66 -5.70
N ALA A 69 11.63 -28.78 -7.01
CA ALA A 69 12.60 -29.68 -7.65
C ALA A 69 14.03 -29.10 -7.72
N GLY A 70 14.30 -27.92 -7.13
CA GLY A 70 15.62 -27.30 -7.08
C GLY A 70 15.97 -26.40 -8.28
N ASN A 71 15.19 -26.48 -9.38
CA ASN A 71 15.40 -25.66 -10.57
C ASN A 71 15.15 -24.17 -10.28
N LEU A 72 16.06 -23.31 -10.72
CA LEU A 72 15.90 -21.87 -10.68
C LEU A 72 14.91 -21.44 -11.77
N PHE A 73 13.99 -20.54 -11.41
CA PHE A 73 13.13 -19.88 -12.37
C PHE A 73 13.03 -18.40 -12.05
N GLU A 74 12.87 -17.61 -13.11
CA GLU A 74 12.83 -16.17 -13.01
C GLU A 74 11.48 -15.62 -13.48
N ARG A 75 10.98 -14.63 -12.74
CA ARG A 75 9.72 -13.96 -13.08
C ARG A 75 9.74 -12.49 -12.68
N TYR A 76 8.98 -11.69 -13.42
CA TYR A 76 8.60 -10.36 -12.98
C TYR A 76 7.32 -10.43 -12.17
N VAL A 77 7.33 -9.87 -10.97
CA VAL A 77 6.17 -9.83 -10.06
C VAL A 77 5.72 -8.39 -9.87
N ALA A 78 4.47 -8.13 -10.19
CA ALA A 78 3.78 -6.88 -9.91
C ALA A 78 2.93 -7.03 -8.64
N THR A 79 2.94 -6.02 -7.77
CA THR A 79 2.18 -6.00 -6.51
C THR A 79 1.47 -4.67 -6.33
N TRP A 80 0.23 -4.69 -5.84
CA TRP A 80 -0.55 -3.48 -5.58
C TRP A 80 -1.51 -3.64 -4.39
N PRO A 81 -1.86 -2.55 -3.69
CA PRO A 81 -2.93 -2.59 -2.70
C PRO A 81 -4.28 -2.73 -3.41
N THR A 82 -5.25 -3.40 -2.78
CA THR A 82 -6.64 -3.46 -3.27
C THR A 82 -7.48 -2.36 -2.63
N ALA A 83 -8.63 -2.03 -3.23
CA ALA A 83 -9.58 -1.07 -2.66
C ALA A 83 -10.03 -1.49 -1.25
N SER A 84 -10.26 -2.80 -1.04
CA SER A 84 -10.58 -3.44 0.25
C SER A 84 -9.46 -3.40 1.30
N GLY A 85 -8.29 -2.80 1.01
CA GLY A 85 -7.19 -2.62 1.96
C GLY A 85 -6.17 -3.75 2.02
N GLY A 86 -6.41 -4.84 1.28
CA GLY A 86 -5.49 -5.97 1.06
C GLY A 86 -4.37 -5.68 0.06
N ARG A 87 -3.70 -6.75 -0.39
CA ARG A 87 -2.64 -6.70 -1.41
C ARG A 87 -2.88 -7.77 -2.47
N ALA A 88 -2.85 -7.37 -3.74
CA ALA A 88 -2.85 -8.27 -4.88
C ALA A 88 -1.44 -8.37 -5.48
N LYS A 89 -1.18 -9.50 -6.12
CA LYS A 89 0.07 -9.73 -6.88
C LYS A 89 -0.21 -10.50 -8.17
N ARG A 90 0.60 -10.26 -9.19
CA ARG A 90 0.60 -11.03 -10.44
C ARG A 90 2.02 -11.22 -10.94
N GLY A 91 2.36 -12.45 -11.33
CA GLY A 91 3.70 -12.84 -11.78
C GLY A 91 3.72 -13.27 -13.24
N PHE A 92 4.82 -12.98 -13.94
CA PHE A 92 5.05 -13.30 -15.34
C PHE A 92 6.43 -13.94 -15.50
N SER A 93 6.48 -15.22 -15.87
CA SER A 93 7.73 -15.97 -16.03
C SER A 93 8.55 -15.49 -17.23
N ILE A 94 9.85 -15.31 -17.04
CA ILE A 94 10.79 -14.91 -18.10
C ILE A 94 10.89 -16.03 -19.14
N THR A 95 10.97 -17.30 -18.72
CA THR A 95 11.04 -18.45 -19.63
C THR A 95 9.85 -18.53 -20.60
N LYS A 96 8.65 -18.11 -20.17
CA LYS A 96 7.43 -18.18 -20.99
C LYS A 96 7.27 -17.01 -21.96
N TYR A 97 7.59 -15.79 -21.50
CA TYR A 97 7.28 -14.57 -22.25
C TYR A 97 8.53 -13.91 -22.87
N GLY A 98 9.73 -14.28 -22.42
CA GLY A 98 10.96 -13.53 -22.63
C GLY A 98 11.04 -12.31 -21.71
N GLU A 99 12.27 -11.85 -21.44
CA GLU A 99 12.53 -10.80 -20.44
C GLU A 99 11.77 -9.49 -20.72
N ARG A 100 11.91 -8.94 -21.94
CA ARG A 100 11.28 -7.66 -22.32
C ARG A 100 9.75 -7.72 -22.23
N ARG A 101 9.14 -8.85 -22.61
CA ARG A 101 7.68 -9.00 -22.60
C ARG A 101 7.17 -9.25 -21.17
N ALA A 102 7.85 -10.10 -20.40
CA ALA A 102 7.50 -10.34 -19.00
C ALA A 102 7.54 -9.04 -18.18
N ARG A 103 8.58 -8.22 -18.36
CA ARG A 103 8.67 -6.89 -17.74
C ARG A 103 7.49 -6.00 -18.14
N ARG A 104 7.21 -5.86 -19.44
CA ARG A 104 6.07 -5.04 -19.92
C ARG A 104 4.74 -5.49 -19.34
N LEU A 105 4.47 -6.80 -19.30
CA LEU A 105 3.24 -7.36 -18.74
C LEU A 105 3.11 -7.07 -17.24
N ALA A 106 4.20 -7.18 -16.48
CA ALA A 106 4.20 -6.84 -15.06
C ALA A 106 3.89 -5.35 -14.81
N VAL A 107 4.50 -4.46 -15.59
CA VAL A 107 4.24 -3.01 -15.49
C VAL A 107 2.78 -2.69 -15.84
N GLN A 108 2.25 -3.28 -16.91
CA GLN A 108 0.84 -3.09 -17.28
C GLN A 108 -0.12 -3.61 -16.20
N ALA A 109 0.15 -4.79 -15.65
CA ALA A 109 -0.65 -5.35 -14.56
C ALA A 109 -0.62 -4.45 -13.31
N ARG A 110 0.54 -3.89 -12.97
CA ARG A 110 0.69 -2.94 -11.86
C ARG A 110 -0.14 -1.68 -12.09
N ARG A 111 -0.05 -1.07 -13.27
CA ARG A 111 -0.77 0.16 -13.60
C ARG A 111 -2.28 -0.05 -13.53
N ARG A 112 -2.79 -1.13 -14.16
CA ARG A 112 -4.21 -1.50 -14.10
C ARG A 112 -4.70 -1.73 -12.67
N GLY A 113 -3.95 -2.52 -11.88
CA GLY A 113 -4.34 -2.79 -10.51
C GLY A 113 -4.34 -1.56 -9.59
N VAL A 114 -3.43 -0.61 -9.83
CA VAL A 114 -3.44 0.69 -9.13
C VAL A 114 -4.63 1.54 -9.55
N GLU A 115 -4.93 1.58 -10.84
CA GLU A 115 -6.08 2.32 -11.36
C GLU A 115 -7.40 1.77 -10.79
N GLU A 116 -7.59 0.46 -10.79
CA GLU A 116 -8.75 -0.22 -10.18
C GLU A 116 -8.85 0.10 -8.68
N MET A 117 -7.72 0.06 -7.95
CA MET A 117 -7.69 0.43 -6.53
C MET A 117 -8.12 1.88 -6.30
N LEU A 118 -7.67 2.81 -7.15
CA LEU A 118 -8.04 4.23 -7.05
C LEU A 118 -9.53 4.43 -7.37
N ARG A 119 -10.05 3.77 -8.41
CA ARG A 119 -11.48 3.84 -8.77
C ARG A 119 -12.38 3.26 -7.67
N GLY A 120 -12.06 2.07 -7.17
CA GLY A 120 -12.85 1.42 -6.12
C GLY A 120 -12.83 2.15 -4.78
N ARG A 121 -11.87 3.06 -4.55
CA ARG A 121 -11.84 3.96 -3.38
C ARG A 121 -12.58 5.27 -3.58
N ALA A 122 -12.81 5.70 -4.83
CA ALA A 122 -13.61 6.88 -5.11
C ALA A 122 -15.11 6.60 -4.99
N GLN A 123 -15.51 5.32 -5.08
CA GLN A 123 -16.90 4.87 -5.02
C GLN A 123 -17.32 4.34 -3.64
N ALA A 124 -16.40 4.30 -2.67
CA ALA A 124 -16.61 3.77 -1.32
C ALA A 124 -16.38 4.87 -0.28
#